data_AF-A0A3E5GVD1-F1
#
_entry.id   AF-A0A3E5GVD1-F1
#
_cell.length_a   1.000
_cell.length_b   1.000
_cell.length_c   1.000
_cell.angle_alpha   90.00
_cell.angle_beta   90.00
_cell.angle_gamma   90.00
#
_symmetry.space_group_name_H-M   'P 1'
#
loop_
_entity.id
_entity.type
_entity.pdbx_description
1 polymer ?
#
loop_
_entity_poly.entity_id
_entity_poly.type
_entity_poly.pdbx_seq_one_letter_code
_entity_poly.pdbx_strand_id
1 'polypeptide(L)'
;EVSKELVDFLHYITESNEHGLPEECDERLRRLHESIQEIKTSTSVEVEYMKMEERERLVKEEAIERGLREGRIRGREEGRIEGREEGRIEGRKEGERIGEERLANLLMKLSKQNRQEDSIKALEDLEYRKKLYEEFGV
;
A
#
# COMPACT_ATOMS: atom_id res chain seq x y z
N GLU A 1 -3.80 -67.91 -8.49
CA GLU A 1 -4.48 -67.43 -7.27
C GLU A 1 -3.79 -66.17 -6.78
N VAL A 2 -4.55 -65.20 -6.27
CA VAL A 2 -4.00 -63.97 -5.66
C VAL A 2 -3.66 -64.28 -4.20
N SER A 3 -2.52 -63.79 -3.70
CA SER A 3 -2.12 -64.04 -2.31
C SER A 3 -3.03 -63.32 -1.32
N LYS A 4 -3.36 -64.00 -0.21
CA LYS A 4 -4.15 -63.44 0.90
C LYS A 4 -3.53 -62.13 1.41
N GLU A 5 -2.21 -62.07 1.52
CA GLU A 5 -1.47 -60.87 1.94
C GLU A 5 -1.76 -59.64 1.06
N LEU A 6 -1.86 -59.81 -0.26
CA LEU A 6 -2.16 -58.70 -1.17
C LEU A 6 -3.62 -58.25 -1.02
N VAL A 7 -4.54 -59.20 -0.86
CA VAL A 7 -5.96 -58.92 -0.63
C VAL A 7 -6.15 -58.17 0.70
N ASP A 8 -5.49 -58.62 1.77
CA ASP A 8 -5.54 -57.99 3.09
C ASP A 8 -4.95 -56.57 3.06
N PHE A 9 -3.85 -56.35 2.31
CA PHE A 9 -3.27 -55.02 2.14
C PHE A 9 -4.18 -54.07 1.34
N LEU A 10 -4.83 -54.58 0.29
CA LEU A 10 -5.77 -53.79 -0.50
C LEU A 10 -6.99 -53.38 0.32
N HIS A 11 -7.59 -54.33 1.07
CA HIS A 11 -8.67 -54.02 2.02
C HIS A 11 -8.21 -53.02 3.08
N TYR A 12 -6.99 -53.16 3.58
CA TYR A 12 -6.42 -52.20 4.52
C TYR A 12 -6.37 -50.79 3.91
N ILE A 13 -5.85 -50.59 2.71
CA ILE A 13 -5.81 -49.23 2.10
C ILE A 13 -7.22 -48.66 1.87
N THR A 14 -8.21 -49.50 1.57
CA THR A 14 -9.57 -49.04 1.23
C THR A 14 -10.48 -48.84 2.45
N GLU A 15 -10.30 -49.61 3.53
CA GLU A 15 -11.29 -49.70 4.63
C GLU A 15 -10.70 -49.44 6.04
N SER A 16 -9.37 -49.28 6.17
CA SER A 16 -8.70 -49.21 7.50
C SER A 16 -9.08 -48.03 8.39
N ASN A 17 -9.80 -47.02 7.87
CA ASN A 17 -10.33 -45.94 8.70
C ASN A 17 -11.64 -46.30 9.42
N GLU A 18 -12.36 -47.36 9.01
CA GLU A 18 -13.68 -47.73 9.55
C GLU A 18 -13.69 -49.03 10.36
N HIS A 19 -12.84 -50.02 10.02
CA HIS A 19 -12.95 -51.38 10.58
C HIS A 19 -11.67 -51.94 11.24
N GLY A 20 -10.53 -51.24 11.19
CA GLY A 20 -9.27 -51.70 11.80
C GLY A 20 -8.52 -52.76 10.99
N LEU A 21 -7.58 -53.48 11.63
CA LEU A 21 -6.82 -54.58 11.02
C LEU A 21 -7.61 -55.90 11.05
N PRO A 22 -7.55 -56.73 10.00
CA PRO A 22 -8.07 -58.10 10.03
C PRO A 22 -7.39 -58.96 11.11
N GLU A 23 -8.14 -59.85 11.79
CA GLU A 23 -7.65 -60.71 12.88
C GLU A 23 -6.48 -61.63 12.46
N GLU A 24 -6.41 -62.02 11.18
CA GLU A 24 -5.36 -62.88 10.62
C GLU A 24 -4.48 -62.16 9.58
N CYS A 25 -4.08 -60.93 9.85
CA CYS A 25 -3.14 -60.19 9.00
C CYS A 25 -1.67 -60.59 9.23
N ASP A 26 -0.89 -60.51 8.15
CA ASP A 26 0.56 -60.74 8.19
C ASP A 26 1.29 -59.70 9.07
N GLU A 27 2.43 -60.11 9.63
CA GLU A 27 3.24 -59.33 10.56
C GLU A 27 3.69 -58.00 9.95
N ARG A 28 3.97 -57.97 8.66
CA ARG A 28 4.35 -56.75 7.94
C ARG A 28 3.23 -55.71 7.93
N LEU A 29 1.97 -56.15 7.72
CA LEU A 29 0.81 -55.27 7.71
C LEU A 29 0.50 -54.75 9.13
N ARG A 30 0.68 -55.61 10.14
CA ARG A 30 0.53 -55.23 11.54
C ARG A 30 1.52 -54.15 11.97
N ARG A 31 2.81 -54.33 11.69
CA ARG A 31 3.85 -53.32 11.98
C ARG A 31 3.57 -52.00 11.26
N LEU A 32 3.11 -52.06 10.02
CA LEU A 32 2.73 -50.87 9.26
C LEU A 32 1.57 -50.12 9.94
N HIS A 33 0.54 -50.83 10.40
CA HIS A 33 -0.59 -50.21 11.10
C HIS A 33 -0.18 -49.60 12.43
N GLU A 34 0.63 -50.30 13.23
CA GLU A 34 1.15 -49.78 14.50
C GLU A 34 1.95 -48.48 14.27
N SER A 35 2.85 -48.46 13.29
CA SER A 35 3.58 -47.23 12.92
C SER A 35 2.65 -46.10 12.48
N ILE A 36 1.59 -46.39 11.72
CA ILE A 36 0.60 -45.39 11.31
C ILE A 36 -0.18 -44.86 12.51
N GLN A 37 -0.59 -45.72 13.45
CA GLN A 37 -1.31 -45.31 14.65
C GLN A 37 -0.42 -44.50 15.58
N GLU A 38 0.85 -44.87 15.75
CA GLU A 38 1.82 -44.08 16.49
C GLU A 38 1.97 -42.67 15.91
N ILE A 39 2.06 -42.55 14.57
CA ILE A 39 2.10 -41.24 13.91
C ILE A 39 0.79 -40.46 14.11
N LYS A 40 -0.37 -41.12 13.94
CA LYS A 40 -1.69 -40.49 14.08
C LYS A 40 -1.99 -40.04 15.52
N THR A 41 -1.49 -40.75 16.51
CA THR A 41 -1.64 -40.43 17.94
C THR A 41 -0.48 -39.60 18.49
N SER A 42 0.53 -39.32 17.67
CA SER A 42 1.69 -38.55 18.05
C SER A 42 1.32 -37.09 18.28
N THR A 43 1.03 -36.75 19.53
CA THR A 43 0.80 -35.37 19.98
C THR A 43 1.96 -34.44 19.61
N SER A 44 3.20 -34.95 19.47
CA SER A 44 4.33 -34.12 19.04
C SER A 44 4.20 -33.61 17.61
N VAL A 45 3.70 -34.43 16.69
CA VAL A 45 3.47 -34.02 15.29
C VAL A 45 2.34 -32.99 15.23
N GLU A 46 1.26 -33.20 15.98
CA GLU A 46 0.16 -32.23 16.08
C GLU A 46 0.62 -30.89 16.64
N VAL A 47 1.44 -30.89 17.71
CA VAL A 47 1.99 -29.67 18.30
C VAL A 47 2.95 -28.95 17.34
N GLU A 48 3.76 -29.68 16.58
CA GLU A 48 4.62 -29.09 15.56
C GLU A 48 3.80 -28.41 14.46
N TYR A 49 2.73 -29.06 14.00
CA TYR A 49 1.83 -28.50 13.01
C TYR A 49 1.13 -27.22 13.53
N MET A 50 0.57 -27.24 14.75
CA MET A 50 -0.02 -26.05 15.38
C MET A 50 0.99 -24.90 15.53
N LYS A 51 2.25 -25.19 15.86
CA LYS A 51 3.30 -24.17 15.95
C LYS A 51 3.63 -23.57 14.58
N MET A 52 3.62 -24.38 13.52
CA MET A 52 3.84 -23.90 12.17
C MET A 52 2.69 -23.00 11.73
N GLU A 53 1.44 -23.42 11.92
CA GLU A 53 0.26 -22.59 11.58
C GLU A 53 0.24 -21.26 12.35
N GLU A 54 0.56 -21.28 13.65
CA GLU A 54 0.62 -20.05 14.46
C GLU A 54 1.72 -19.10 13.94
N ARG A 55 2.89 -19.64 13.56
CA ARG A 55 3.97 -18.85 12.94
C ARG A 55 3.52 -18.23 11.62
N GLU A 56 2.86 -18.99 10.75
CA GLU A 56 2.35 -18.47 9.48
C GLU A 56 1.31 -17.37 9.70
N ARG A 57 0.43 -17.53 10.69
CA ARG A 57 -0.54 -16.48 11.06
C ARG A 57 0.16 -15.19 11.47
N LEU A 58 1.15 -15.29 12.37
CA LEU A 58 1.91 -14.13 12.84
C LEU A 58 2.68 -13.44 11.71
N VAL A 59 3.31 -14.21 10.82
CA VAL A 59 4.01 -13.65 9.64
C VAL A 59 3.04 -12.91 8.73
N LYS A 60 1.85 -13.47 8.49
CA LYS A 60 0.81 -12.84 7.67
C LYS A 60 0.28 -11.55 8.31
N GLU A 61 0.01 -11.58 9.61
CA GLU A 61 -0.41 -10.41 10.37
C GLU A 61 0.65 -9.29 10.32
N GLU A 62 1.91 -9.61 10.54
CA GLU A 62 3.01 -8.64 10.47
C GLU A 62 3.16 -8.03 9.07
N ALA A 63 3.05 -8.86 8.02
CA ALA A 63 3.12 -8.40 6.64
C ALA A 63 1.98 -7.43 6.30
N ILE A 64 0.75 -7.72 6.75
CA ILE A 64 -0.41 -6.84 6.59
C ILE A 64 -0.19 -5.53 7.34
N GLU A 65 0.23 -5.60 8.61
CA GLU A 65 0.45 -4.40 9.43
C GLU A 65 1.55 -3.51 8.84
N ARG A 66 2.63 -4.11 8.34
CA ARG A 66 3.72 -3.41 7.66
C ARG A 66 3.22 -2.73 6.39
N GLY A 67 2.49 -3.46 5.54
CA GLY A 67 1.92 -2.90 4.30
C GLY A 67 0.98 -1.71 4.57
N LEU A 68 0.13 -1.80 5.61
CA LEU A 68 -0.74 -0.70 6.02
C LEU A 68 0.05 0.51 6.56
N ARG A 69 1.09 0.28 7.36
CA ARG A 69 1.95 1.35 7.87
C ARG A 69 2.70 2.05 6.74
N GLU A 70 3.34 1.29 5.86
CA GLU A 70 4.07 1.82 4.71
C GLU A 70 3.14 2.59 3.76
N GLY A 71 1.96 2.03 3.45
CA GLY A 71 0.97 2.71 2.61
C GLY A 71 0.49 4.03 3.22
N ARG A 72 0.26 4.08 4.54
CA ARG A 72 -0.13 5.32 5.22
C ARG A 72 0.98 6.37 5.21
N ILE A 73 2.22 5.96 5.46
CA ILE A 73 3.38 6.87 5.46
C ILE A 73 3.58 7.44 4.05
N ARG A 74 3.62 6.56 3.04
CA ARG A 74 3.81 6.95 1.64
C ARG A 74 2.72 7.88 1.15
N GLY A 75 1.45 7.52 1.34
CA GLY A 75 0.33 8.36 0.91
C GLY A 75 0.31 9.74 1.58
N ARG A 76 0.74 9.84 2.84
CA ARG A 76 0.87 11.13 3.53
C ARG A 76 2.03 11.96 2.99
N GLU A 77 3.15 11.32 2.68
CA GLU A 77 4.33 12.00 2.13
C GLU A 77 4.07 12.49 0.71
N GLU A 78 3.53 11.63 -0.16
CA GLU A 78 3.14 11.95 -1.54
C GLU A 78 2.14 13.10 -1.55
N GLY A 79 1.03 12.99 -0.82
CA GLY A 79 0.01 14.05 -0.80
C GLY A 79 0.52 15.39 -0.25
N ARG A 80 1.51 15.39 0.65
CA ARG A 80 2.15 16.62 1.13
C ARG A 80 3.07 17.24 0.08
N ILE A 81 3.81 16.43 -0.66
CA ILE A 81 4.70 16.90 -1.72
C ILE A 81 3.87 17.47 -2.87
N GLU A 82 2.88 16.70 -3.34
CA GLU A 82 1.96 17.10 -4.41
C GLU A 82 1.23 18.39 -4.05
N GLY A 83 0.55 18.43 -2.89
CA GLY A 83 -0.19 19.62 -2.49
C GLY A 83 0.68 20.87 -2.31
N ARG A 84 1.95 20.72 -1.90
CA ARG A 84 2.88 21.84 -1.81
C ARG A 84 3.32 22.34 -3.19
N GLU A 85 3.59 21.43 -4.10
CA GLU A 85 4.03 21.78 -5.46
C GLU A 85 2.88 22.40 -6.26
N GLU A 86 1.69 21.82 -6.19
CA GLU A 86 0.48 22.37 -6.81
C GLU A 86 0.17 23.76 -6.27
N GLY A 87 0.13 23.94 -4.94
CA GLY A 87 -0.12 25.25 -4.33
C GLY A 87 0.93 26.30 -4.68
N ARG A 88 2.20 25.89 -4.87
CA ARG A 88 3.27 26.79 -5.33
C ARG A 88 3.09 27.21 -6.78
N ILE A 89 2.73 26.27 -7.66
CA ILE A 89 2.49 26.54 -9.08
C ILE A 89 1.25 27.43 -9.23
N GLU A 90 0.16 27.09 -8.56
CA GLU A 90 -1.09 27.85 -8.61
C GLU A 90 -0.90 29.26 -8.04
N GLY A 91 -0.28 29.38 -6.85
CA GLY A 91 0.02 30.68 -6.25
C GLY A 91 0.92 31.56 -7.12
N ARG A 92 1.87 30.97 -7.85
CA ARG A 92 2.70 31.71 -8.81
C ARG A 92 1.89 32.19 -10.01
N LYS A 93 1.11 31.30 -10.64
CA LYS A 93 0.26 31.66 -11.79
C LYS A 93 -0.74 32.75 -11.42
N GLU A 94 -1.38 32.63 -10.25
CA GLU A 94 -2.34 33.61 -9.77
C GLU A 94 -1.65 34.94 -9.43
N GLY A 95 -0.48 34.90 -8.81
CA GLY A 95 0.32 36.10 -8.54
C GLY A 95 0.77 36.81 -9.82
N GLU A 96 1.18 36.06 -10.85
CA GLU A 96 1.52 36.60 -12.18
C GLU A 96 0.28 37.23 -12.83
N ARG A 97 -0.86 36.54 -12.83
CA ARG A 97 -2.14 37.06 -13.37
C ARG A 97 -2.57 38.35 -12.69
N ILE A 98 -2.59 38.39 -11.34
CA ILE A 98 -2.94 39.59 -10.57
C ILE A 98 -1.93 40.72 -10.87
N GLY A 99 -0.64 40.39 -10.97
CA GLY A 99 0.40 41.35 -11.29
C GLY A 99 0.23 41.99 -12.67
N GLU A 100 -0.09 41.20 -13.67
CA GLU A 100 -0.38 41.66 -15.04
C GLU A 100 -1.65 42.52 -15.08
N GLU A 101 -2.72 42.10 -14.41
CA GLU A 101 -3.96 42.88 -14.32
C GLU A 101 -3.74 44.23 -13.64
N ARG A 102 -2.97 44.26 -12.54
CA ARG A 102 -2.60 45.51 -11.86
C ARG A 102 -1.80 46.44 -12.78
N LEU A 103 -0.80 45.90 -13.47
CA LEU A 103 0.02 46.70 -14.37
C LEU A 103 -0.80 47.24 -15.54
N ALA A 104 -1.65 46.42 -16.16
CA ALA A 104 -2.53 46.84 -17.25
C ALA A 104 -3.50 47.95 -16.80
N ASN A 105 -4.10 47.81 -15.61
CA ASN A 105 -4.98 48.82 -15.03
C ASN A 105 -4.24 50.13 -14.75
N LEU A 106 -3.01 50.06 -14.25
CA LEU A 106 -2.17 51.23 -14.01
C LEU A 106 -1.85 51.97 -15.31
N LEU A 107 -1.38 51.25 -16.33
CA LEU A 107 -1.03 51.83 -17.63
C LEU A 107 -2.25 52.46 -18.31
N MET A 108 -3.42 51.83 -18.20
CA MET A 108 -4.68 52.39 -18.71
C MET A 108 -5.06 53.70 -18.00
N LYS A 109 -4.90 53.78 -16.68
CA LYS A 109 -5.18 55.02 -15.91
C LYS A 109 -4.18 56.14 -16.24
N LEU A 110 -2.90 55.82 -16.37
CA LEU A 110 -1.86 56.79 -16.77
C LEU A 110 -2.07 57.32 -18.19
N SER A 111 -2.43 56.43 -19.12
CA SER A 111 -2.73 56.81 -20.52
C SER A 111 -3.91 57.79 -20.60
N LYS A 112 -4.99 57.55 -19.85
CA LYS A 112 -6.15 58.47 -19.78
C LYS A 112 -5.79 59.87 -19.25
N GLN A 113 -4.76 59.98 -18.43
CA GLN A 113 -4.27 61.25 -17.88
C GLN A 113 -3.10 61.85 -18.69
N ASN A 114 -2.73 61.25 -19.84
CA ASN A 114 -1.55 61.62 -20.63
C ASN A 114 -0.23 61.61 -19.84
N ARG A 115 -0.11 60.81 -18.77
CA ARG A 115 1.10 60.66 -17.94
C ARG A 115 2.03 59.59 -18.50
N GLN A 116 2.49 59.77 -19.75
CA GLN A 116 3.32 58.78 -20.44
C GLN A 116 4.72 58.64 -19.83
N GLU A 117 5.33 59.75 -19.36
CA GLU A 117 6.62 59.71 -18.66
C GLU A 117 6.56 58.85 -17.39
N ASP A 118 5.47 58.98 -16.62
CA ASP A 118 5.25 58.17 -15.43
C ASP A 118 5.03 56.69 -15.77
N SER A 119 4.47 56.39 -16.94
CA SER A 119 4.30 55.02 -17.43
C SER A 119 5.65 54.36 -17.72
N ILE A 120 6.57 55.08 -18.36
CA ILE A 120 7.93 54.62 -18.64
C ILE A 120 8.70 54.43 -17.33
N LYS A 121 8.63 55.43 -16.44
CA LYS A 121 9.31 55.37 -15.15
C LYS A 121 8.79 54.23 -14.26
N ALA A 122 7.49 53.91 -14.32
CA ALA A 122 6.92 52.78 -13.60
C ALA A 122 7.38 51.40 -14.11
N LEU A 123 7.81 51.29 -15.37
CA LEU A 123 8.34 50.05 -15.92
C LEU A 123 9.79 49.80 -15.46
N GLU A 124 10.55 50.87 -15.22
CA GLU A 124 11.95 50.81 -14.81
C GLU A 124 12.13 50.79 -13.28
N ASP A 125 11.29 51.54 -12.55
CA ASP A 125 11.40 51.71 -11.10
C ASP A 125 10.22 51.04 -10.36
N LEU A 126 10.57 49.98 -9.63
CA LEU A 126 9.66 49.20 -8.79
C LEU A 126 9.01 49.99 -7.65
N GLU A 127 9.77 50.87 -6.98
CA GLU A 127 9.24 51.67 -5.86
C GLU A 127 8.33 52.76 -6.39
N TYR A 128 8.71 53.39 -7.50
CA TYR A 128 7.87 54.37 -8.15
C TYR A 128 6.56 53.74 -8.64
N ARG A 129 6.62 52.54 -9.22
CA ARG A 129 5.42 51.78 -9.59
C ARG A 129 4.51 51.49 -8.39
N LYS A 130 5.07 51.14 -7.23
CA LYS A 130 4.28 50.95 -6.00
C LYS A 130 3.56 52.23 -5.56
N LYS A 131 4.23 53.38 -5.63
CA LYS A 131 3.60 54.68 -5.32
C LYS A 131 2.44 54.97 -6.27
N LEU A 132 2.58 54.65 -7.56
CA LEU A 132 1.49 54.82 -8.51
C LEU A 132 0.36 53.81 -8.29
N TYR A 133 0.65 52.56 -7.89
CA TYR A 133 -0.39 51.62 -7.47
C TYR A 133 -1.21 52.16 -6.30
N GLU A 134 -0.56 52.76 -5.29
CA GLU A 134 -1.23 53.42 -4.18
C GLU A 134 -2.03 54.66 -4.64
N GLU A 135 -1.45 55.51 -5.49
CA GLU A 135 -2.10 56.72 -6.03
C GLU A 135 -3.39 56.39 -6.78
N PHE A 136 -3.35 55.35 -7.60
CA PHE A 136 -4.48 54.95 -8.43
C PHE A 136 -5.38 53.90 -7.78
N GLY A 137 -5.04 53.40 -6.58
CA GLY A 137 -5.78 52.35 -5.88
C GLY A 137 -5.86 51.05 -6.67
N VAL A 138 -4.72 50.54 -7.17
CA VAL A 138 -4.58 49.34 -8.02
C VAL A 138 -3.76 48.27 -7.31
#